data_AF-A0A7V2UEQ4-F1
#
_entry.id   AF-A0A7V2UEQ4-F1
#
_cell.length_a   1.000
_cell.length_b   1.000
_cell.length_c   1.000
_cell.angle_alpha   90.00
_cell.angle_beta   90.00
_cell.angle_gamma   90.00
#
_symmetry.space_group_name_H-M   'P 1'
#
loop_
_entity.id
_entity.type
_entity.pdbx_description
1 polymer ?
#
loop_
_entity_poly.entity_id
_entity_poly.type
_entity_poly.pdbx_seq_one_letter_code
_entity_poly.pdbx_strand_id
1 'polypeptide(L)' 'ANLFGPAGFVSADDGEVIEFSQDGFAQWNSDGLGQGSTICELGGKDPGVGQPPTEHMVTETLIRSMYDYWKKAMAL' A
#
# COMPACT_ATOMS: atom_id res chain seq x y z
N ALA A 1 -9.31 -9.64 25.68
CA ALA A 1 -9.53 -9.90 24.25
C ALA A 1 -8.17 -9.84 23.54
N ASN A 2 -7.82 -10.81 22.71
CA ASN A 2 -6.59 -10.74 21.92
C ASN A 2 -6.77 -9.70 20.82
N LEU A 3 -5.87 -8.72 20.76
CA LEU A 3 -5.96 -7.61 19.80
C LEU A 3 -5.33 -7.97 18.45
N PHE A 4 -4.36 -8.90 18.45
CA PHE A 4 -3.57 -9.29 17.27
C PHE A 4 -3.64 -10.79 17.01
N GLY A 5 -3.27 -11.20 15.79
CA GLY A 5 -3.27 -12.59 15.33
C GLY A 5 -4.48 -12.94 14.47
N PRO A 6 -4.58 -14.17 13.92
CA PRO A 6 -5.60 -14.51 12.90
C PRO A 6 -7.06 -14.34 13.32
N ALA A 7 -7.33 -14.24 14.62
CA ALA A 7 -8.66 -13.98 15.18
C ALA A 7 -8.64 -12.79 16.18
N GLY A 8 -7.61 -11.94 16.11
CA GLY A 8 -7.51 -10.72 16.91
C GLY A 8 -8.39 -9.62 16.34
N PHE A 9 -9.08 -8.87 17.20
CA PHE A 9 -10.09 -7.89 16.75
C PHE A 9 -9.53 -6.77 15.85
N VAL A 10 -8.25 -6.40 15.98
CA VAL A 10 -7.65 -5.37 15.13
C VAL A 10 -7.10 -5.99 13.84
N SER A 11 -6.47 -7.17 13.95
CA SER A 11 -5.88 -7.86 12.78
C SER A 11 -6.92 -8.47 11.82
N ALA A 12 -8.15 -8.69 12.28
CA ALA A 12 -9.23 -9.19 11.42
C ALA A 12 -9.56 -8.19 10.30
N ASP A 13 -9.75 -6.92 10.66
CA ASP A 13 -10.06 -5.85 9.71
C ASP A 13 -8.92 -5.64 8.71
N ASP A 14 -7.66 -5.70 9.18
CA ASP A 14 -6.47 -5.61 8.32
C ASP A 14 -6.39 -6.76 7.29
N GLY A 15 -6.78 -7.97 7.70
CA GLY A 15 -6.77 -9.14 6.83
C GLY A 15 -7.81 -9.07 5.72
N GLU A 16 -9.03 -8.65 6.06
CA GLU A 16 -10.15 -8.54 5.11
C GLU A 16 -9.84 -7.53 3.98
N VAL A 17 -9.28 -6.36 4.33
CA VAL A 17 -8.96 -5.34 3.32
C VAL A 17 -7.83 -5.74 2.39
N ILE A 18 -6.89 -6.59 2.84
CA ILE A 18 -5.83 -7.15 1.99
C ILE A 18 -6.43 -8.13 0.98
N GLU A 19 -7.32 -9.02 1.43
CA GLU A 19 -8.01 -9.99 0.56
C GLU A 19 -8.81 -9.28 -0.53
N PHE A 20 -9.64 -8.30 -0.15
CA PHE A 20 -10.43 -7.53 -1.12
C PHE A 20 -9.57 -6.70 -2.08
N SER A 21 -8.43 -6.18 -1.63
CA SER A 21 -7.49 -5.48 -2.53
C SER A 21 -6.93 -6.44 -3.59
N GLN A 22 -6.62 -7.68 -3.22
CA GLN A 22 -6.11 -8.70 -4.15
C GLN A 22 -7.19 -9.13 -5.16
N ASP A 23 -8.43 -9.29 -4.72
CA ASP A 23 -9.58 -9.55 -5.59
C ASP A 23 -9.81 -8.40 -6.58
N GLY A 24 -9.68 -7.16 -6.10
CA GLY A 24 -9.74 -5.96 -6.95
C GLY A 24 -8.67 -5.96 -8.05
N PHE A 25 -7.42 -6.32 -7.72
CA PHE A 25 -6.36 -6.45 -8.72
C PHE A 25 -6.64 -7.59 -9.71
N ALA A 26 -7.20 -8.71 -9.27
CA ALA A 26 -7.60 -9.80 -10.17
C ALA A 26 -8.71 -9.35 -11.12
N GLN A 27 -9.70 -8.62 -10.60
CA GLN A 27 -10.79 -8.06 -11.40
C GLN A 27 -10.29 -7.06 -12.46
N TRP A 28 -9.39 -6.14 -12.09
CA TRP A 28 -8.79 -5.19 -13.05
C TRP A 28 -8.04 -5.86 -14.19
N ASN A 29 -7.49 -7.05 -13.96
CA ASN A 29 -6.75 -7.81 -14.97
C ASN A 29 -7.61 -8.85 -15.69
N SER A 30 -8.92 -8.92 -15.41
CA SER A 30 -9.80 -9.98 -15.95
C SER A 30 -9.98 -9.94 -17.47
N ASP A 31 -9.81 -8.78 -18.10
CA ASP A 31 -9.83 -8.59 -19.55
C ASP A 31 -8.44 -8.72 -20.21
N GLY A 32 -7.39 -8.95 -19.41
CA GLY A 32 -6.00 -9.05 -19.86
C GLY A 32 -5.35 -7.72 -20.25
N LEU A 33 -6.03 -6.58 -20.06
CA LEU A 33 -5.53 -5.27 -20.49
C LEU A 33 -4.65 -4.58 -19.45
N GLY A 34 -4.74 -4.98 -18.18
CA GLY A 34 -3.86 -4.49 -17.11
C GLY A 34 -3.91 -2.98 -16.86
N GLN A 35 -5.06 -2.34 -17.10
CA GLN A 35 -5.20 -0.88 -17.08
C GLN A 35 -5.50 -0.28 -15.69
N GLY A 36 -5.64 -1.12 -14.67
CA GLY A 36 -5.90 -0.67 -13.30
C GLY A 36 -4.69 0.00 -12.66
N SER A 37 -4.92 1.01 -11.81
CA SER A 37 -3.87 1.68 -11.05
C SER A 37 -4.37 2.13 -9.68
N THR A 38 -3.52 2.02 -8.65
CA THR A 38 -3.73 2.65 -7.35
C THR A 38 -3.19 4.08 -7.33
N ILE A 39 -3.73 4.93 -6.47
CA ILE A 39 -3.26 6.32 -6.27
C ILE A 39 -2.65 6.41 -4.87
N CYS A 40 -1.43 6.94 -4.78
CA CYS A 40 -0.66 7.08 -3.54
C CYS A 40 -0.08 8.50 -3.47
N GLU A 41 -0.96 9.49 -3.26
CA GLU A 41 -0.65 10.93 -3.34
C GLU A 41 -0.98 11.73 -2.07
N LEU A 42 -1.40 11.08 -0.98
CA LEU A 42 -1.65 11.73 0.31
C LEU A 42 -0.32 12.26 0.88
N GLY A 43 -0.29 13.54 1.22
CA GLY A 43 0.94 14.21 1.65
C GLY A 43 1.93 14.53 0.51
N GLY A 44 1.49 14.46 -0.75
CA GLY A 44 2.29 14.83 -1.93
C GLY A 44 2.75 13.64 -2.77
N LYS A 45 3.62 13.91 -3.77
CA LYS A 45 4.10 12.91 -4.73
C LYS A 45 5.56 12.50 -4.52
N ASP A 46 6.31 13.28 -3.74
CA ASP A 46 7.71 12.97 -3.41
C ASP A 46 7.77 11.73 -2.50
N PRO A 47 8.64 10.74 -2.78
CA PRO A 47 8.79 9.59 -1.90
C PRO A 47 9.41 9.94 -0.53
N GLY A 48 10.17 11.03 -0.42
CA GLY A 48 10.78 11.48 0.83
C GLY A 48 12.04 10.71 1.25
N VAL A 49 12.64 9.93 0.34
CA VAL A 49 13.82 9.12 0.63
C VAL A 49 14.99 10.02 1.03
N GLY A 50 15.54 9.79 2.23
CA GLY A 50 16.65 10.58 2.78
C GLY A 50 16.23 11.92 3.40
N GLN A 51 14.92 12.22 3.45
CA GLN A 51 14.38 13.38 4.15
C GLN A 51 14.00 13.03 5.59
N PRO A 52 13.94 14.02 6.50
CA PRO A 52 13.35 13.83 7.82
C PRO A 52 11.88 13.36 7.73
N PRO A 53 11.38 12.61 8.73
CA PRO A 53 9.98 12.20 8.78
C PRO A 53 9.03 13.41 8.92
N THR A 54 7.78 13.24 8.52
CA THR A 54 6.73 14.24 8.75
C THR A 54 6.24 14.21 10.19
N GLU A 55 5.88 15.37 10.74
CA GLU A 55 5.36 15.52 12.12
C GLU A 55 3.88 15.06 12.29
N HIS A 56 3.29 14.46 11.27
CA HIS A 56 1.89 14.02 11.26
C HIS A 56 1.72 12.67 10.54
N MET A 57 0.57 12.02 10.77
CA MET A 57 0.24 10.73 10.16
C MET A 57 -0.49 10.82 8.82
N VAL A 58 -0.94 12.02 8.40
CA VAL A 58 -1.72 12.22 7.16
C VAL A 58 -0.80 12.23 5.92
N THR A 59 -0.19 11.09 5.61
CA THR A 59 0.77 10.94 4.51
C THR A 59 0.89 9.49 4.08
N GLU A 60 1.21 9.26 2.81
CA GLU A 60 1.59 7.95 2.26
C GLU A 60 3.09 7.88 1.90
N THR A 61 3.93 8.76 2.46
CA THR A 61 5.36 8.83 2.08
C THR A 61 6.11 7.51 2.28
N LEU A 62 5.71 6.70 3.27
CA LEU A 62 6.30 5.39 3.50
C LEU A 62 5.97 4.40 2.38
N ILE A 63 4.72 4.38 1.91
CA ILE A 63 4.29 3.53 0.79
C ILE A 63 5.00 3.98 -0.50
N ARG A 64 5.07 5.30 -0.75
CA ARG A 64 5.81 5.84 -1.90
C ARG A 64 7.30 5.48 -1.86
N SER A 65 7.97 5.65 -0.71
CA SER A 65 9.37 5.27 -0.53
C SER A 65 9.61 3.77 -0.74
N MET A 66 8.71 2.93 -0.23
CA MET A 66 8.78 1.47 -0.44
C MET A 66 8.73 1.14 -1.94
N TYR A 67 7.78 1.70 -2.69
CA TYR A 67 7.67 1.45 -4.13
C TYR A 67 8.81 2.07 -4.95
N ASP A 68 9.33 3.24 -4.56
CA ASP A 68 10.53 3.82 -5.18
C ASP A 68 11.75 2.89 -5.05
N TYR A 69 11.98 2.38 -3.84
CA TYR A 69 13.04 1.40 -3.60
C TYR A 69 12.77 0.08 -4.34
N TRP A 70 11.54 -0.43 -4.30
CA TRP A 70 11.16 -1.66 -4.99
C TRP A 70 11.43 -1.58 -6.50
N LYS A 71 11.08 -0.46 -7.18
CA LYS A 71 11.40 -0.28 -8.61
C LYS A 71 12.91 -0.37 -8.88
N LYS A 72 13.73 0.28 -8.05
CA LYS A 72 15.20 0.21 -8.14
C LYS A 72 15.70 -1.23 -7.97
N ALA A 73 15.18 -1.94 -6.98
CA ALA A 73 15.55 -3.34 -6.71
C ALA A 73 15.12 -4.29 -7.85
N MET A 74 14.01 -3.99 -8.53
CA MET A 74 13.49 -4.75 -9.66
C MET A 74 14.06 -4.31 -11.01
N ALA A 75 14.95 -3.31 -11.03
CA ALA A 75 15.49 -2.68 -12.25
C ALA A 75 14.40 -2.17 -13.22
N LEU A 76 13.36 -1.53 -12.67
CA LEU A 76 12.26 -0.87 -13.38
C LEU A 76 12.40 0.66 -13.40
#